data_AF-A0A2W6E8E6-F1
#
_entry.id   AF-A0A2W6E8E6-F1
#
_cell.length_a   1.000
_cell.length_b   1.000
_cell.length_c   1.000
_cell.angle_alpha   90.00
_cell.angle_beta   90.00
_cell.angle_gamma   90.00
#
_symmetry.space_group_name_H-M   'P 1'
#
loop_
_entity.id
_entity.type
_entity.pdbx_description
1 polymer ?
#
loop_
_entity_poly.entity_id
_entity_poly.type
_entity_poly.pdbx_seq_one_letter_code
_entity_poly.pdbx_strand_id
1 'polypeptide(L)'
;KPSTPCLASRIAVGVPATVDRLALVERAELAGRQYLAEYHIAVRDLRVRLLGRAGYRVELDQDALDGVSLPAREALLARVAEVGLGGQGDLAAYHSGSLSG
;
A
#
# COMPACT_ATOMS: atom_id res chain seq x y z
N LYS A 1 6.67 -18.10 44.92
CA LYS A 1 5.97 -17.45 43.79
C LYS A 1 6.86 -16.33 43.26
N PRO A 2 7.41 -16.49 42.06
CA PRO A 2 7.26 -15.41 41.09
C PRO A 2 6.68 -15.97 39.80
N SER A 3 5.49 -15.48 39.44
CA SER A 3 4.88 -15.73 38.15
C SER A 3 5.66 -14.96 37.09
N THR A 4 6.42 -15.69 36.29
CA THR A 4 6.92 -15.23 35.00
C THR A 4 5.71 -14.76 34.17
N PRO A 5 5.62 -13.48 33.77
CA PRO A 5 4.59 -13.09 32.82
C PRO A 5 4.95 -13.67 31.46
N CYS A 6 4.28 -14.77 31.16
CA CYS A 6 3.92 -15.35 29.87
C CYS A 6 4.58 -14.71 28.63
N LEU A 7 5.65 -15.37 28.16
CA LEU A 7 6.14 -15.34 26.78
C LEU A 7 5.02 -15.57 25.72
N ALA A 8 3.88 -16.12 26.13
CA ALA A 8 2.71 -16.36 25.29
C ALA A 8 1.95 -15.08 24.86
N SER A 9 2.18 -13.92 25.48
CA SER A 9 1.48 -12.69 25.09
C SER A 9 2.11 -11.95 23.89
N ARG A 10 3.23 -12.43 23.35
CA ARG A 10 3.90 -11.81 22.19
C ARG A 10 3.45 -12.36 20.83
N ILE A 11 2.55 -13.34 20.80
CA ILE A 11 2.12 -13.97 19.55
C ILE A 11 0.59 -14.02 19.48
N ALA A 12 0.02 -12.93 19.00
CA ALA A 12 -1.26 -12.87 18.27
C ALA A 12 -1.21 -11.53 17.53
N VAL A 13 -1.12 -11.44 16.21
CA VAL A 13 -2.15 -11.90 15.27
C VAL A 13 -1.54 -12.32 13.91
N GLY A 14 -1.68 -13.59 13.57
CA GLY A 14 -2.42 -14.02 12.36
C GLY A 14 -1.81 -13.94 10.96
N VAL A 15 -0.81 -13.12 10.66
CA VAL A 15 0.01 -13.20 9.42
C VAL A 15 1.32 -12.50 9.75
N PRO A 16 2.51 -13.11 9.58
CA PRO A 16 3.73 -12.33 9.59
C PRO A 16 3.71 -11.45 8.34
N ALA A 17 3.11 -10.26 8.45
CA ALA A 17 3.70 -9.11 7.80
C ALA A 17 5.07 -8.98 8.49
N THR A 18 6.05 -9.73 8.00
CA THR A 18 7.44 -9.58 8.40
C THR A 18 7.76 -8.09 8.30
N VAL A 19 8.55 -7.57 9.23
CA VAL A 19 9.04 -6.17 9.16
C VAL A 19 9.56 -5.85 7.76
N ASP A 20 10.14 -6.83 7.09
CA ASP A 20 10.53 -6.82 5.68
C ASP A 20 9.40 -6.49 4.69
N ARG A 21 8.22 -7.11 4.83
CA ARG A 21 7.02 -6.83 4.02
C ARG A 21 6.43 -5.47 4.33
N LEU A 22 6.44 -5.05 5.59
CA LEU A 22 5.99 -3.71 5.96
C LEU A 22 6.89 -2.65 5.33
N ALA A 23 8.22 -2.83 5.43
CA ALA A 23 9.20 -1.95 4.82
C ALA A 23 9.12 -1.94 3.28
N LEU A 24 8.75 -3.08 2.65
CA LEU A 24 8.45 -3.14 1.21
C LEU A 24 7.23 -2.27 0.86
N VAL A 25 6.15 -2.36 1.64
CA VAL A 25 4.94 -1.54 1.45
C VAL A 25 5.25 -0.07 1.64
N GLU A 26 5.97 0.31 2.70
CA GLU A 26 6.34 1.71 2.96
C GLU A 26 7.19 2.29 1.82
N ARG A 27 8.17 1.52 1.31
CA ARG A 27 8.98 1.92 0.14
C ARG A 27 8.14 2.08 -1.11
N ALA A 28 7.17 1.20 -1.32
CA ALA A 28 6.26 1.28 -2.44
C ALA A 28 5.33 2.50 -2.38
N GLU A 29 4.78 2.79 -1.21
CA GLU A 29 3.99 4.00 -0.99
C GLU A 29 4.82 5.26 -1.22
N LEU A 30 6.06 5.29 -0.73
CA LEU A 30 6.98 6.40 -0.91
C LEU A 30 7.32 6.60 -2.40
N ALA A 31 7.68 5.53 -3.12
CA ALA A 31 7.97 5.58 -4.55
C ALA A 31 6.77 6.12 -5.36
N GLY A 32 5.55 5.66 -5.01
CA GLY A 32 4.35 6.15 -5.65
C GLY A 32 4.06 7.63 -5.37
N ARG A 33 4.25 8.07 -4.12
CA ARG A 33 4.09 9.49 -3.73
C ARG A 33 5.13 10.38 -4.41
N GLN A 34 6.39 9.93 -4.49
CA GLN A 34 7.46 10.68 -5.16
C GLN A 34 7.17 10.85 -6.65
N TYR A 35 6.72 9.78 -7.32
CA TYR A 35 6.31 9.85 -8.71
C TYR A 35 5.18 10.86 -8.89
N LEU A 36 4.08 10.76 -8.14
CA LEU A 36 2.96 11.71 -8.26
C LEU A 36 3.36 13.17 -7.98
N ALA A 37 4.26 13.38 -7.02
CA ALA A 37 4.81 14.70 -6.73
C ALA A 37 5.63 15.28 -7.90
N GLU A 38 6.40 14.45 -8.62
CA GLU A 38 7.15 14.85 -9.82
C GLU A 38 6.23 15.31 -10.96
N TYR A 39 5.02 14.73 -11.04
CA TYR A 39 3.99 15.14 -12.00
C TYR A 39 3.08 16.27 -11.48
N HIS A 40 3.40 16.89 -10.34
CA HIS A 40 2.58 17.93 -9.69
C HIS A 40 1.14 17.49 -9.37
N ILE A 41 0.92 16.19 -9.16
CA ILE A 41 -0.38 15.64 -8.82
C ILE A 41 -0.53 15.61 -7.30
N ALA A 42 -1.51 16.36 -6.81
CA ALA A 42 -1.81 16.38 -5.38
C ALA A 42 -2.52 15.08 -4.98
N VAL A 43 -1.80 14.19 -4.29
CA VAL A 43 -2.36 12.99 -3.66
C VAL A 43 -2.49 13.21 -2.15
N ARG A 44 -3.67 12.96 -1.61
CA ARG A 44 -3.97 13.09 -0.18
C ARG A 44 -3.71 11.75 0.51
N ASP A 45 -4.41 10.71 0.08
CA ASP A 45 -4.30 9.33 0.49
C ASP A 45 -3.79 8.44 -0.66
N LEU A 46 -2.59 7.92 -0.47
CA LEU A 46 -2.03 6.81 -1.23
C LEU A 46 -1.78 5.66 -0.25
N ARG A 47 -2.33 4.49 -0.55
CA ARG A 47 -2.13 3.27 0.23
C ARG A 47 -1.78 2.11 -0.66
N VAL A 48 -0.81 1.30 -0.25
CA VAL A 48 -0.47 0.06 -0.94
C VAL A 48 -0.91 -1.12 -0.08
N ARG A 49 -1.88 -1.87 -0.60
CA ARG A 49 -2.44 -3.05 0.04
C ARG A 49 -1.87 -4.32 -0.58
N LEU A 50 -1.11 -5.07 0.21
CA LEU A 50 -0.65 -6.40 -0.20
C LEU A 50 -1.81 -7.41 -0.18
N LEU A 51 -2.03 -8.08 -1.32
CA LEU A 51 -2.98 -9.21 -1.45
C LEU A 51 -2.25 -10.57 -1.31
N GLY A 52 -1.01 -10.57 -0.82
CA GLY A 52 -0.19 -11.76 -0.63
C GLY A 52 0.39 -12.27 -1.94
N ARG A 53 0.25 -13.58 -2.23
CA ARG A 53 0.75 -14.18 -3.48
C ARG A 53 -0.03 -13.77 -4.73
N ALA A 54 -1.24 -13.23 -4.56
CA ALA A 54 -2.08 -12.78 -5.67
C ALA A 54 -1.60 -11.45 -6.27
N GLY A 55 -0.82 -10.66 -5.53
CA GLY A 55 -0.35 -9.34 -5.97
C GLY A 55 -0.51 -8.27 -4.91
N TYR A 56 -0.64 -7.03 -5.38
CA TYR A 56 -0.84 -5.85 -4.56
C TYR A 56 -1.82 -4.91 -5.23
N ARG A 57 -2.50 -4.10 -4.42
CA ARG A 57 -3.44 -3.08 -4.86
C ARG A 57 -2.97 -1.72 -4.37
N VAL A 58 -2.86 -0.76 -5.27
CA VAL A 58 -2.55 0.63 -4.97
C VAL A 58 -3.87 1.40 -4.98
N GLU A 59 -4.20 2.00 -3.85
CA GLU A 59 -5.39 2.80 -3.65
C GLU A 59 -5.00 4.29 -3.63
N LEU A 60 -5.64 5.09 -4.48
CA LEU A 60 -5.43 6.54 -4.61
C LEU A 60 -6.73 7.31 -4.44
N ASP A 61 -6.70 8.53 -3.91
CA ASP A 61 -7.89 9.39 -3.90
C ASP A 61 -8.53 9.50 -5.29
N GLN A 62 -9.85 9.65 -5.33
CA GLN A 62 -10.58 9.82 -6.59
C GLN A 62 -10.10 11.07 -7.38
N ASP A 63 -9.78 12.16 -6.69
CA ASP A 63 -9.27 13.41 -7.31
C ASP A 63 -7.90 13.19 -7.98
N ALA A 64 -6.98 12.54 -7.26
CA ALA A 64 -5.68 12.15 -7.81
C ALA A 64 -5.85 11.16 -8.96
N LEU A 65 -6.73 10.15 -8.81
CA LEU A 65 -7.00 9.17 -9.85
C LEU A 65 -7.50 9.87 -11.12
N ASP A 66 -8.48 10.76 -11.02
CA ASP A 66 -9.04 11.51 -12.15
C ASP A 66 -8.00 12.41 -12.83
N GLY A 67 -7.11 13.03 -12.03
CA GLY A 67 -6.00 13.84 -12.52
C GLY A 67 -4.85 13.04 -13.18
N VAL A 68 -4.71 11.74 -12.88
CA VAL A 68 -3.65 10.89 -13.45
C VAL A 68 -4.15 10.22 -14.72
N SER A 69 -3.47 10.49 -15.84
CA SER A 69 -3.74 9.82 -17.12
C SER A 69 -3.46 8.32 -17.07
N LEU A 70 -4.14 7.54 -17.92
CA LEU A 70 -3.93 6.09 -18.00
C LEU A 70 -2.45 5.66 -18.11
N PRO A 71 -1.59 6.27 -18.96
CA PRO A 71 -0.17 5.90 -19.01
C PRO A 71 0.59 6.25 -17.73
N ALA A 72 0.23 7.33 -17.04
CA ALA A 72 0.86 7.68 -15.77
C ALA A 72 0.46 6.71 -14.64
N ARG A 73 -0.76 6.13 -14.70
CA ARG A 73 -1.20 5.05 -13.81
C ARG A 73 -0.39 3.78 -14.02
N GLU A 74 -0.17 3.38 -15.27
CA GLU A 74 0.65 2.20 -15.60
C GLU A 74 2.11 2.39 -15.16
N ALA A 75 2.67 3.58 -15.38
CA ALA A 75 4.01 3.93 -14.92
C ALA A 75 4.13 3.92 -13.39
N LEU A 76 3.11 4.41 -12.67
CA LEU A 76 3.05 4.33 -11.20
C LEU A 76 3.10 2.87 -10.72
N LEU A 77 2.27 1.99 -11.30
CA LEU A 77 2.27 0.57 -10.99
C LEU A 77 3.63 -0.07 -11.28
N ALA A 78 4.27 0.29 -12.41
CA ALA A 78 5.60 -0.19 -12.73
C ALA A 78 6.63 0.22 -11.66
N ARG A 79 6.63 1.48 -11.21
CA ARG A 79 7.52 1.98 -10.14
C ARG A 79 7.28 1.26 -8.81
N VAL A 80 6.03 1.03 -8.47
CA VAL A 80 5.63 0.27 -7.29
C VAL A 80 6.08 -1.19 -7.40
N ALA A 81 6.00 -1.79 -8.59
CA ALA A 81 6.50 -3.15 -8.85
C ALA A 81 8.03 -3.26 -8.69
N GLU A 82 8.80 -2.22 -9.07
CA GLU A 82 10.27 -2.19 -8.93
C GLU A 82 10.73 -2.35 -7.47
N VAL A 83 9.88 -2.02 -6.49
CA VAL A 83 10.16 -2.22 -5.06
C VAL A 83 10.25 -3.71 -4.68
N GLY A 84 9.70 -4.60 -5.52
CA GLY A 84 9.69 -6.05 -5.31
C GLY A 84 8.40 -6.56 -4.69
N LEU A 85 7.29 -5.82 -4.84
CA LEU A 85 5.96 -6.31 -4.48
C LEU A 85 5.57 -7.40 -5.49
N GLY A 86 5.72 -8.67 -5.10
CA GLY A 86 5.43 -9.79 -6.00
C GLY A 86 3.95 -9.84 -6.43
N GLY A 87 3.71 -10.33 -7.65
CA GLY A 87 2.38 -10.58 -8.22
C GLY A 87 1.85 -9.43 -9.09
N GLN A 88 0.55 -9.42 -9.36
CA GLN A 88 -0.09 -8.43 -10.24
C GLN A 88 -0.40 -7.14 -9.46
N GLY A 89 -0.03 -5.99 -10.04
CA GLY A 89 -0.38 -4.67 -9.54
C GLY A 89 -1.76 -4.25 -10.03
N ASP A 90 -2.62 -3.85 -9.12
CA ASP A 90 -3.97 -3.33 -9.41
C ASP A 90 -4.08 -1.89 -8.89
N LEU A 91 -4.71 -1.00 -9.64
CA LEU A 91 -4.93 0.39 -9.24
C LEU A 91 -6.43 0.62 -8.99
N ALA A 92 -6.77 1.09 -7.80
CA ALA A 92 -8.15 1.35 -7.41
C ALA A 92 -8.29 2.76 -6.82
N ALA A 93 -9.50 3.32 -6.90
CA ALA A 93 -9.86 4.48 -6.12
C ALA A 93 -9.90 4.07 -4.63
N TYR A 94 -9.25 4.85 -3.78
CA TYR A 94 -9.35 4.75 -2.35
C TYR A 94 -10.77 5.14 -1.93
N HIS A 95 -11.60 4.12 -1.73
CA HIS A 95 -12.88 4.28 -1.07
C HIS A 95 -12.62 4.19 0.44
N SER A 96 -12.22 5.30 1.06
CA SER A 96 -12.50 5.47 2.49
C SER A 96 -14.00 5.36 2.62
N GLY A 97 -14.48 4.25 3.18
CA GLY A 97 -15.90 3.91 3.23
C GLY A 97 -16.71 5.15 3.55
N SER A 98 -17.52 5.58 2.57
CA SER A 98 -18.67 6.39 2.91
C SER A 98 -19.51 5.48 3.79
N LEU A 99 -19.47 5.74 5.11
CA LEU A 99 -20.66 5.67 5.93
C LEU A 99 -21.73 6.45 5.16
N SER A 100 -22.50 5.75 4.34
CA SER A 100 -23.74 6.29 3.79
C SER A 100 -24.67 6.49 4.98
N GLY A 101 -24.80 7.75 5.41
CA GLY A 101 -26.01 8.24 6.06
C GLY A 101 -27.11 8.48 5.04
#